data_AF-A0A522U7Y5-F1
#
_entry.id   AF-A0A522U7Y5-F1
#
_cell.length_a   1.000
_cell.length_b   1.000
_cell.length_c   1.000
_cell.angle_alpha   90.00
_cell.angle_beta   90.00
_cell.angle_gamma   90.00
#
_symmetry.space_group_name_H-M   'P 1'
#
loop_
_entity.id
_entity.type
_entity.pdbx_description
1 polymer ?
#
loop_
_entity_poly.entity_id
_entity_poly.type
_entity_poly.pdbx_seq_one_letter_code
_entity_poly.pdbx_strand_id
1 'polypeptide(L)'
;MSEEKSEEGLTLDKRTMDVLVANIIPTSKYFEVRFDHMQDQIDGLRGDLKDFRSDVDKRFDAVKSDMDNRFDAIKLDMDKRFDSVKSDMDKRFEQVDKRFEQVIASIDRLGDKLEHRDEKQRAFTLRMFTIAISISIIGVLGAFLKSLGVI
;
A
#
# COMPACT_ATOMS: atom_id res chain seq x y z
N MET A 1 -25.92 43.69 -75.02
CA MET A 1 -27.09 42.93 -75.50
C MET A 1 -27.71 42.29 -74.29
N SER A 2 -28.85 42.80 -73.83
CA SER A 2 -29.61 42.24 -72.72
C SER A 2 -30.82 41.56 -73.34
N GLU A 3 -30.83 40.24 -73.37
CA GLU A 3 -32.00 39.46 -73.78
C GLU A 3 -33.07 39.62 -72.70
N GLU A 4 -34.12 40.37 -73.02
CA GLU A 4 -35.34 40.46 -72.24
C GLU A 4 -36.07 39.11 -72.40
N LYS A 5 -35.90 38.21 -71.43
CA LYS A 5 -36.67 36.97 -71.37
C LYS A 5 -38.14 37.34 -71.17
N SER A 6 -38.95 37.19 -72.22
CA SER A 6 -40.41 37.22 -72.08
C SER A 6 -40.82 36.05 -71.19
N GLU A 7 -41.22 36.34 -69.95
CA GLU A 7 -41.88 35.34 -69.10
C GLU A 7 -43.23 35.00 -69.74
N GLU A 8 -43.27 33.91 -70.51
CA GLU A 8 -44.52 33.29 -70.94
C GLU A 8 -45.23 32.75 -69.69
N GLY A 9 -46.09 33.59 -69.10
CA GLY A 9 -46.93 33.19 -67.98
C GLY A 9 -47.89 32.08 -68.41
N LEU A 10 -47.81 30.91 -67.77
CA LEU A 10 -48.77 29.84 -67.99
C LEU A 10 -50.17 30.30 -67.55
N THR A 11 -51.08 30.44 -68.51
CA THR A 11 -52.49 30.68 -68.21
C THR A 11 -53.17 29.36 -67.87
N LEU A 12 -53.38 29.10 -66.58
CA LEU A 12 -54.12 27.94 -66.10
C LEU A 12 -55.63 28.19 -66.27
N ASP A 13 -56.32 27.28 -66.95
CA ASP A 13 -57.77 27.32 -67.00
C ASP A 13 -58.36 26.90 -65.64
N LYS A 14 -59.58 27.37 -65.36
CA LYS A 14 -60.24 27.17 -64.05
C LYS A 14 -60.37 25.70 -63.68
N ARG A 15 -60.60 24.81 -64.66
CA ARG A 15 -60.75 23.36 -64.44
C ARG A 15 -59.41 22.71 -64.09
N THR A 16 -58.32 23.12 -64.74
CA THR A 16 -56.97 22.66 -64.37
C THR A 16 -56.59 23.13 -62.97
N MET A 17 -56.98 24.36 -62.59
CA MET A 17 -56.80 24.86 -61.23
C MET A 17 -57.59 24.04 -60.20
N ASP A 18 -58.85 23.75 -60.47
CA ASP A 18 -59.69 22.91 -59.59
C ASP A 18 -59.10 21.50 -59.41
N VAL A 19 -58.59 20.88 -60.48
CA VAL A 19 -57.93 19.56 -60.43
C VAL A 19 -56.62 19.61 -59.64
N LEU A 20 -55.80 20.66 -59.81
CA LEU A 20 -54.56 20.83 -59.05
C LEU A 20 -54.85 21.07 -57.57
N VAL A 21 -55.80 21.94 -57.23
CA VAL A 21 -56.22 22.21 -55.86
C VAL A 21 -56.79 20.95 -55.21
N ALA A 22 -57.60 20.17 -55.93
CA ALA A 22 -58.15 18.90 -55.46
C ALA A 22 -57.07 17.86 -55.16
N ASN A 23 -55.91 17.90 -55.83
CA ASN A 23 -54.78 17.00 -55.57
C ASN A 23 -53.79 17.55 -54.52
N ILE A 24 -53.62 18.86 -54.44
CA ILE A 24 -52.67 19.53 -53.53
C ILE A 24 -53.21 19.60 -52.09
N ILE A 25 -54.50 19.88 -51.90
CA ILE A 25 -55.06 20.00 -50.54
C ILE A 25 -54.96 18.68 -49.75
N PRO A 26 -55.34 17.50 -50.29
CA PRO A 26 -55.20 16.23 -49.57
C PRO A 26 -53.74 15.87 -49.28
N THR A 27 -52.83 16.18 -50.20
CA THR A 27 -51.40 15.92 -50.01
C THR A 27 -50.77 16.86 -48.98
N SER A 28 -51.18 18.14 -48.94
CA SER A 28 -50.78 19.10 -47.88
C SER A 28 -51.17 18.60 -46.49
N LYS A 29 -52.44 18.17 -46.32
CA LYS A 29 -52.90 17.60 -45.04
C LYS A 29 -52.16 16.34 -44.63
N TYR A 30 -51.81 15.48 -45.59
CA TYR A 30 -50.98 14.31 -45.32
C TYR A 30 -49.58 14.68 -44.81
N PHE A 31 -48.96 15.71 -45.39
CA PHE A 31 -47.66 16.21 -44.91
C PHE A 31 -47.76 16.81 -43.50
N GLU A 32 -48.79 17.61 -43.20
CA GLU A 32 -49.02 18.17 -41.86
C GLU A 32 -49.08 17.07 -40.78
N VAL A 33 -49.91 16.05 -40.99
CA VAL A 33 -50.03 14.92 -40.04
C VAL A 33 -48.71 14.17 -39.87
N ARG A 34 -47.95 14.00 -40.95
CA ARG A 34 -46.63 13.34 -40.88
C ARG A 34 -45.58 14.22 -40.20
N PHE A 35 -45.65 15.54 -40.35
CA PHE A 35 -44.81 16.49 -39.63
C PHE A 35 -45.13 16.50 -38.14
N ASP A 36 -46.41 16.51 -37.76
CA ASP A 36 -46.84 16.40 -36.36
C ASP A 36 -46.32 15.11 -35.72
N HIS A 37 -46.49 13.97 -36.39
CA HIS A 37 -45.96 12.69 -35.91
C HIS A 37 -44.43 12.71 -35.78
N MET A 38 -43.71 13.33 -36.72
CA MET A 38 -42.26 13.45 -36.64
C MET A 38 -41.83 14.33 -35.46
N GLN A 39 -42.59 15.38 -35.17
CA GLN A 39 -42.34 16.26 -34.04
C GLN A 39 -42.55 15.53 -32.71
N ASP A 40 -43.64 14.75 -32.60
CA ASP A 40 -43.90 13.88 -31.44
C ASP A 40 -42.77 12.87 -31.22
N GLN A 41 -42.26 12.25 -32.29
CA GLN A 41 -41.12 11.33 -32.22
C GLN A 41 -39.84 12.02 -31.76
N ILE A 42 -39.56 13.23 -32.23
CA ILE A 42 -38.39 14.01 -31.82
C ILE A 42 -38.49 14.41 -30.34
N ASP A 43 -39.66 14.82 -29.88
CA ASP A 43 -39.87 15.20 -28.50
C ASP A 43 -39.82 13.99 -27.56
N GLY A 44 -40.34 12.84 -27.98
CA GLY A 44 -40.13 11.56 -27.30
C GLY A 44 -38.65 11.21 -27.16
N LEU A 45 -37.88 11.29 -28.26
CA LEU A 45 -36.45 10.98 -28.26
C LEU A 45 -35.64 11.95 -27.39
N ARG A 46 -36.03 13.22 -27.33
CA ARG A 46 -35.44 14.21 -26.39
C ARG A 46 -35.72 13.85 -24.94
N GLY A 47 -36.93 13.37 -24.64
CA GLY A 47 -37.31 12.85 -23.33
C GLY A 47 -36.44 11.67 -22.93
N ASP A 48 -36.37 10.64 -23.78
CA ASP A 48 -35.58 9.44 -23.54
C ASP A 48 -34.10 9.76 -23.34
N LEU A 49 -33.54 10.70 -24.11
CA LEU A 49 -32.16 11.12 -23.97
C LEU A 49 -31.89 11.84 -22.64
N LYS A 50 -32.84 12.67 -22.18
CA LYS A 50 -32.76 13.35 -20.89
C LYS A 50 -32.80 12.34 -19.74
N ASP A 51 -33.69 11.36 -19.82
CA ASP A 51 -33.83 10.32 -18.82
C ASP A 51 -32.61 9.39 -18.79
N PHE A 52 -32.10 9.00 -19.95
CA PHE A 52 -30.85 8.25 -20.08
C PHE A 52 -29.69 8.99 -19.44
N ARG A 53 -29.52 10.28 -19.74
CA ARG A 53 -28.47 11.10 -19.14
C ARG A 53 -28.59 11.15 -17.61
N SER A 54 -29.81 11.34 -17.09
CA SER A 54 -30.09 11.32 -15.65
C SER A 54 -29.76 9.99 -14.99
N ASP A 55 -30.08 8.85 -15.64
CA ASP A 55 -29.73 7.51 -15.14
C ASP A 55 -28.21 7.30 -15.13
N VAL A 56 -27.52 7.71 -16.20
CA VAL A 56 -26.06 7.62 -16.29
C VAL A 56 -25.39 8.46 -15.21
N ASP A 57 -25.82 9.70 -14.99
CA ASP A 57 -25.27 10.57 -13.95
C ASP A 57 -25.43 9.93 -12.57
N LYS A 58 -26.62 9.41 -12.24
CA LYS A 58 -26.87 8.69 -10.97
C LYS A 58 -25.99 7.45 -10.81
N ARG A 59 -25.84 6.64 -11.85
CA ARG A 59 -24.98 5.45 -11.81
C ARG A 59 -23.51 5.84 -11.63
N PHE A 60 -23.07 6.90 -12.29
CA PHE A 60 -21.70 7.38 -12.17
C PHE A 60 -21.42 7.87 -10.74
N ASP A 61 -22.33 8.64 -10.15
CA ASP A 61 -22.23 9.07 -8.76
C ASP A 61 -22.22 7.89 -7.78
N ALA A 62 -23.05 6.86 -8.02
CA ALA A 62 -23.07 5.66 -7.22
C ALA A 62 -21.75 4.87 -7.31
N VAL A 63 -21.20 4.70 -8.52
CA VAL A 63 -19.90 4.03 -8.74
C VAL A 63 -18.78 4.81 -8.08
N LYS A 64 -18.77 6.14 -8.21
CA LYS A 64 -17.78 7.00 -7.56
C LYS A 64 -17.82 6.86 -6.04
N SER A 65 -19.02 6.91 -5.45
CA SER A 65 -19.21 6.72 -4.02
C SER A 65 -18.77 5.32 -3.55
N ASP A 66 -19.09 4.26 -4.29
CA ASP A 66 -18.60 2.91 -3.98
C ASP A 66 -17.06 2.84 -4.02
N MET A 67 -16.43 3.43 -5.04
CA MET A 67 -14.98 3.47 -5.14
C MET A 67 -14.34 4.23 -3.98
N ASP A 68 -14.87 5.39 -3.60
CA ASP A 68 -14.37 6.18 -2.48
C ASP A 68 -14.46 5.37 -1.17
N ASN A 69 -15.62 4.75 -0.89
CA ASN A 69 -15.82 3.90 0.28
C ASN A 69 -14.86 2.70 0.32
N ARG A 70 -14.66 2.03 -0.81
CA ARG A 70 -13.73 0.89 -0.92
C ARG A 70 -12.28 1.33 -0.72
N PHE A 71 -11.91 2.49 -1.23
CA PHE A 71 -10.57 3.03 -1.07
C PHE A 71 -10.27 3.39 0.39
N ASP A 72 -11.23 4.01 1.08
CA ASP A 72 -11.12 4.30 2.51
C ASP A 72 -11.06 3.02 3.36
N ALA A 73 -11.84 2.01 3.02
CA ALA A 73 -11.77 0.70 3.68
C ALA A 73 -10.39 0.03 3.50
N ILE A 74 -9.81 0.10 2.30
CA ILE A 74 -8.46 -0.43 2.03
C ILE A 74 -7.41 0.34 2.83
N LYS A 75 -7.48 1.67 2.89
CA LYS A 75 -6.57 2.47 3.72
C LYS A 75 -6.62 2.06 5.18
N LEU A 76 -7.83 1.95 5.75
CA LEU A 76 -8.01 1.56 7.14
C LEU A 76 -7.46 0.16 7.44
N ASP A 77 -7.66 -0.79 6.52
CA ASP A 77 -7.09 -2.14 6.66
C ASP A 77 -5.56 -2.11 6.62
N MET A 78 -4.98 -1.34 5.67
CA MET A 78 -3.53 -1.17 5.56
C MET A 78 -2.93 -0.56 6.83
N ASP A 79 -3.55 0.50 7.37
CA ASP A 79 -3.08 1.15 8.60
C ASP A 79 -3.09 0.16 9.77
N LYS A 80 -4.19 -0.59 9.96
CA LYS A 80 -4.28 -1.63 11.00
C LYS A 80 -3.23 -2.72 10.86
N ARG A 81 -2.99 -3.20 9.63
CA ARG A 81 -1.99 -4.22 9.37
C ARG A 81 -0.57 -3.71 9.62
N PHE A 82 -0.30 -2.46 9.24
CA PHE A 82 0.99 -1.83 9.48
C PHE A 82 1.26 -1.65 10.98
N ASP A 83 0.28 -1.16 11.74
CA ASP A 83 0.37 -1.03 13.19
C ASP A 83 0.57 -2.39 13.88
N SER A 84 -0.15 -3.42 13.44
CA SER A 84 0.04 -4.79 13.95
C SER A 84 1.45 -5.31 13.70
N VAL A 85 1.98 -5.13 12.48
CA VAL A 85 3.34 -5.56 12.13
C VAL A 85 4.37 -4.80 12.96
N LYS A 86 4.19 -3.49 13.13
CA LYS A 86 5.08 -2.67 13.96
C LYS A 86 5.08 -3.15 15.41
N SER A 87 3.90 -3.37 16.00
CA SER A 87 3.79 -3.86 17.38
C SER A 87 4.44 -5.23 17.57
N ASP A 88 4.28 -6.14 16.61
CA ASP A 88 4.91 -7.46 16.67
C ASP A 88 6.43 -7.38 16.50
N MET A 89 6.93 -6.47 15.66
CA MET A 89 8.36 -6.19 15.56
C MET A 89 8.91 -5.65 16.87
N ASP A 90 8.26 -4.65 17.47
CA ASP A 90 8.68 -4.06 18.74
C ASP A 90 8.79 -5.12 19.85
N LYS A 91 7.78 -6.00 19.98
CA LYS A 91 7.81 -7.12 20.95
C LYS A 91 8.97 -8.09 20.69
N ARG A 92 9.24 -8.41 19.43
CA ARG A 92 10.35 -9.31 19.06
C ARG A 92 11.70 -8.68 19.37
N PHE A 93 11.87 -7.39 19.12
CA PHE A 93 13.08 -6.67 19.50
C PHE A 93 13.27 -6.62 21.01
N GLU A 94 12.21 -6.34 21.79
CA GLU A 94 12.29 -6.36 23.25
C GLU A 94 12.68 -7.76 23.79
N GLN A 95 12.19 -8.84 23.19
CA GLN A 95 12.62 -10.20 23.53
C GLN A 95 14.08 -10.46 23.19
N VAL A 96 14.57 -9.93 22.07
CA VAL A 96 15.98 -10.03 21.68
C VAL A 96 16.86 -9.27 22.66
N ASP A 97 16.48 -8.06 23.05
CA ASP A 97 17.20 -7.26 24.05
C ASP A 97 17.31 -8.00 25.39
N LYS A 98 16.21 -8.56 25.89
CA LYS A 98 16.22 -9.38 27.13
C LYS A 98 17.17 -10.58 27.02
N ARG A 99 17.23 -11.24 25.87
CA ARG A 99 18.15 -12.37 25.64
C ARG A 99 19.60 -11.89 25.61
N PHE A 100 19.88 -10.73 25.02
CA PHE A 100 21.21 -10.14 25.04
C PHE A 100 21.64 -9.76 26.45
N GLU A 101 20.77 -9.14 27.25
CA GLU A 101 21.05 -8.85 28.67
C GLU A 101 21.39 -10.12 29.45
N GLN A 102 20.64 -11.21 29.24
CA GLN A 102 20.92 -12.51 29.88
C GLN A 102 22.27 -13.11 29.45
N VAL A 103 22.64 -12.95 28.18
CA VAL A 103 23.94 -13.40 27.67
C VAL A 103 25.06 -12.58 28.30
N ILE A 104 24.93 -11.25 28.34
CA ILE A 104 25.90 -10.36 28.98
C ILE A 104 26.10 -10.75 30.45
N ALA A 105 25.01 -10.88 31.21
CA ALA A 105 25.08 -11.30 32.61
C ALA A 105 25.71 -12.70 32.80
N SER A 106 25.55 -13.61 31.82
CA SER A 106 26.18 -14.92 31.85
C SER A 106 27.69 -14.84 31.56
N ILE A 107 28.09 -13.97 30.64
CA ILE A 107 29.49 -13.69 30.32
C ILE A 107 30.18 -13.06 31.53
N ASP A 108 29.57 -12.08 32.18
CA ASP A 108 30.12 -11.43 33.38
C ASP A 108 30.38 -12.46 34.49
N ARG A 109 29.40 -13.33 34.78
CA ARG A 109 29.56 -14.43 35.75
C ARG A 109 30.65 -15.43 35.37
N LEU A 110 30.90 -15.65 34.07
CA LEU A 110 32.00 -16.49 33.62
C LEU A 110 33.34 -15.79 33.83
N GLY A 111 33.42 -14.48 33.58
CA GLY A 111 34.56 -13.63 33.91
C GLY A 111 34.93 -13.74 35.39
N ASP A 112 33.97 -13.49 36.29
CA ASP A 112 34.17 -13.56 37.74
C ASP A 112 34.68 -14.95 38.19
N LYS A 113 34.09 -16.02 37.62
CA LYS A 113 34.52 -17.40 37.94
C LYS A 113 35.92 -17.70 37.46
N LEU A 114 36.32 -17.14 36.32
CA LEU A 114 37.64 -17.35 35.73
C LEU A 114 38.70 -16.60 36.53
N GLU A 115 38.42 -15.35 36.93
CA GLU A 115 39.29 -14.54 37.80
C GLU A 115 39.51 -15.22 39.16
N HIS A 116 38.44 -15.69 39.81
CA HIS A 116 38.56 -16.44 41.07
C HIS A 116 39.37 -17.74 40.95
N ARG A 117 39.28 -18.42 39.79
CA ARG A 117 40.11 -19.61 39.53
C ARG A 117 41.57 -19.23 39.28
N ASP A 118 41.83 -18.17 38.53
CA ASP A 118 43.19 -17.68 38.26
C ASP A 118 43.88 -17.27 39.57
N GLU A 119 43.21 -16.51 40.42
CA GLU A 119 43.75 -16.11 41.74
C GLU A 119 44.11 -17.32 42.62
N LYS A 120 43.21 -18.31 42.71
CA LYS A 120 43.47 -19.54 43.48
C LYS A 120 44.64 -20.32 42.90
N GLN A 121 44.75 -20.42 41.58
CA GLN A 121 45.84 -21.12 40.91
C GLN A 121 47.19 -20.41 41.13
N ARG A 122 47.22 -19.07 41.04
CA ARG A 122 48.41 -18.27 41.34
C ARG A 122 48.83 -18.43 42.80
N ALA A 123 47.89 -18.32 43.74
CA ALA A 123 48.14 -18.48 45.16
C ALA A 123 48.70 -19.87 45.49
N PHE A 124 48.13 -20.92 44.91
CA PHE A 124 48.63 -22.30 45.07
C PHE A 124 50.04 -22.46 44.49
N THR A 125 50.27 -21.98 43.27
CA THR A 125 51.56 -22.05 42.59
C THR A 125 52.65 -21.34 43.39
N LEU A 126 52.37 -20.13 43.91
CA LEU A 126 53.30 -19.39 44.76
C LEU A 126 53.62 -20.15 46.06
N ARG A 127 52.62 -20.75 46.71
CA ARG A 127 52.84 -21.57 47.92
C ARG A 127 53.75 -22.77 47.65
N MET A 128 53.48 -23.50 46.56
CA MET A 128 54.32 -24.64 46.16
C MET A 128 55.76 -24.20 45.88
N PHE A 129 55.95 -23.08 45.19
CA PHE A 129 57.26 -22.52 44.90
C PHE A 129 58.02 -22.13 46.17
N THR A 130 57.35 -21.45 47.13
CA THR A 130 57.96 -21.09 48.43
C THR A 130 58.35 -22.32 49.26
N ILE A 131 57.52 -23.36 49.27
CA ILE A 131 57.83 -24.63 49.95
C ILE A 131 59.05 -25.29 49.30
N ALA A 132 59.09 -25.36 47.97
CA ALA A 132 60.22 -25.94 47.24
C ALA A 132 61.54 -25.20 47.52
N ILE A 133 61.52 -23.87 47.51
CA ILE A 133 62.69 -23.05 47.89
C ILE A 133 63.12 -23.34 49.32
N SER A 134 62.18 -23.41 50.26
CA SER A 134 62.48 -23.68 51.68
C SER A 134 63.15 -25.05 51.88
N ILE A 135 62.65 -26.09 51.22
CA ILE A 135 63.23 -27.44 51.25
C ILE A 135 64.65 -27.44 50.66
N SER A 136 64.85 -26.74 49.53
CA SER A 136 66.16 -26.63 48.89
C SER A 136 67.19 -25.97 49.81
N ILE A 137 66.85 -24.87 50.48
CA ILE A 137 67.74 -24.17 51.42
C ILE A 137 68.14 -25.10 52.59
N ILE A 138 67.19 -25.83 53.18
CA ILE A 138 67.48 -26.76 54.28
C ILE A 138 68.43 -27.87 53.81
N GLY A 139 68.21 -28.43 52.62
CA GLY A 139 69.08 -29.45 52.05
C GLY A 139 70.52 -28.96 51.84
N VAL A 140 70.68 -27.75 51.30
CA VAL A 140 72.00 -27.12 51.10
C VAL A 140 72.69 -26.84 52.44
N LEU A 141 71.96 -26.27 53.41
CA LEU A 141 72.49 -26.01 54.77
C LEU A 141 72.90 -27.30 55.48
N GLY A 142 72.11 -28.37 55.39
CA GLY A 142 72.45 -29.66 55.99
C GLY A 142 73.72 -30.26 55.39
N ALA A 143 73.87 -30.21 54.06
CA ALA A 143 75.09 -30.65 53.39
C ALA A 143 76.32 -29.79 53.79
N PHE A 144 76.14 -28.48 53.94
CA PHE A 144 77.18 -27.56 54.37
C PHE A 144 77.60 -27.76 55.83
N LEU A 145 76.67 -27.98 56.76
CA LEU A 145 77.01 -28.25 58.16
C LEU A 145 77.75 -29.58 58.32
N LYS A 146 77.39 -30.58 57.51
CA LYS A 146 78.12 -31.86 57.43
C LYS A 146 79.55 -31.69 56.90
N SER A 147 79.77 -30.82 55.92
CA SER A 147 81.13 -30.58 55.41
C SER A 147 82.01 -29.81 56.40
N LEU A 148 81.42 -29.05 57.32
CA LEU A 148 82.12 -28.37 58.41
C LEU A 148 82.38 -29.27 59.64
N GLY A 149 81.87 -30.50 59.66
CA GLY A 149 82.07 -31.44 60.78
C GLY A 149 81.33 -31.07 62.07
N VAL A 150 80.33 -30.18 61.99
CA VAL A 150 79.51 -29.74 63.13
C VAL A 150 78.43 -30.78 63.46
N ILE A 151 78.00 -31.57 62.46
CA ILE A 151 77.04 -32.67 62.55
C ILE A 151 77.56 -33.85 61.74
#